data_AF-A0A971MU40-F1
#
_entry.id   AF-A0A971MU40-F1
#
_cell.length_a   1.000
_cell.length_b   1.000
_cell.length_c   1.000
_cell.angle_alpha   90.00
_cell.angle_beta   90.00
_cell.angle_gamma   90.00
#
_symmetry.space_group_name_H-M   'P 1'
#
loop_
_entity.id
_entity.type
_entity.pdbx_description
1 polymer ?
#
loop_
_entity_poly.entity_id
_entity_poly.type
_entity_poly.pdbx_seq_one_letter_code
_entity_poly.pdbx_strand_id
1 'polypeptide(L)'
;MIRSKTRLLFILLIVTFVILNALPIMATATPLRVQMYNGNRAAQINTIFPWFKITNTGSTPVNLAEVKIRYYYTIDGEKPQNFWCDWSNIGSGNVTGTFVKLETPSNGADYYFELGFQPGAGSLKPGKSVEAQNRFA
;
A
#
# COMPACT_ATOMS: atom_id res chain seq x y z
N MET A 1 -48.90 67.60 -16.84
CA MET A 1 -49.03 66.63 -15.75
C MET A 1 -47.68 65.92 -15.58
N ILE A 2 -47.12 65.95 -14.37
CA ILE A 2 -45.76 65.53 -14.00
C ILE A 2 -45.71 64.02 -13.66
N ARG A 3 -44.60 63.33 -14.01
CA ARG A 3 -43.83 62.26 -13.27
C ARG A 3 -43.21 61.29 -14.30
N SER A 4 -41.90 61.20 -14.53
CA SER A 4 -40.71 60.91 -13.69
C SER A 4 -40.58 59.44 -13.24
N LYS A 5 -39.34 58.90 -13.39
CA LYS A 5 -38.69 57.74 -12.71
C LYS A 5 -38.85 56.37 -13.41
N THR A 6 -37.86 55.52 -13.68
CA THR A 6 -36.46 55.36 -13.23
C THR A 6 -35.74 54.36 -14.16
N ARG A 7 -34.44 54.57 -14.40
CA ARG A 7 -33.52 53.63 -15.09
C ARG A 7 -33.30 52.36 -14.23
N LEU A 8 -33.38 51.18 -14.83
CA LEU A 8 -32.91 49.94 -14.19
C LEU A 8 -31.72 49.37 -15.00
N LEU A 9 -30.52 49.53 -14.45
CA LEU A 9 -29.29 48.90 -14.92
C LEU A 9 -29.28 47.45 -14.37
N PHE A 10 -29.31 46.44 -15.24
CA PHE A 10 -29.04 45.06 -14.84
C PHE A 10 -27.52 44.84 -14.86
N ILE A 11 -26.91 44.77 -13.68
CA ILE A 11 -25.52 44.33 -13.50
C ILE A 11 -25.51 42.81 -13.62
N LEU A 12 -24.93 42.30 -14.71
CA LEU A 12 -24.70 40.88 -14.92
C LEU A 12 -23.48 40.44 -14.08
N LEU A 13 -23.72 39.97 -12.85
CA LEU A 13 -22.70 39.31 -12.05
C LEU A 13 -22.53 37.86 -12.56
N ILE A 14 -21.61 37.65 -13.50
CA ILE A 14 -21.20 36.29 -13.89
C ILE A 14 -20.38 35.73 -12.73
N VAL A 15 -21.04 34.97 -11.85
CA VAL A 15 -20.34 34.08 -10.92
C VAL A 15 -19.77 32.94 -11.75
N THR A 16 -18.51 33.06 -12.15
CA THR A 16 -17.78 31.94 -12.75
C THR A 16 -17.61 30.87 -11.66
N PHE A 17 -18.44 29.84 -11.72
CA PHE A 17 -18.27 28.61 -10.96
C PHE A 17 -17.02 27.92 -11.51
N VAL A 18 -15.87 28.17 -10.88
CA VAL A 18 -14.63 27.43 -11.17
C VAL A 18 -14.85 26.01 -10.65
N ILE A 19 -15.27 25.10 -11.52
CA ILE A 19 -15.25 23.67 -11.23
C ILE A 19 -13.78 23.28 -11.11
N LEU A 20 -13.27 23.19 -9.88
CA LEU A 20 -11.98 22.58 -9.59
C LEU A 20 -12.13 21.07 -9.83
N ASN A 21 -12.10 20.65 -11.08
CA ASN A 21 -11.96 19.24 -11.42
C ASN A 21 -10.61 18.80 -10.86
N ALA A 22 -10.61 17.96 -9.83
CA ALA A 22 -9.42 17.26 -9.40
C ALA A 22 -8.85 16.52 -10.63
N LEU A 23 -7.68 16.95 -11.10
CA LEU A 23 -6.97 16.21 -12.13
C LEU A 23 -6.81 14.78 -11.61
N PRO A 24 -7.09 13.74 -12.40
CA PRO A 24 -6.73 12.40 -12.01
C PRO A 24 -5.22 12.42 -11.76
N ILE A 25 -4.82 12.26 -10.50
CA ILE A 25 -3.43 11.96 -10.16
C ILE A 25 -3.18 10.63 -10.84
N MET A 26 -2.57 10.66 -12.01
CA MET A 26 -2.04 9.45 -12.62
C MET A 26 -1.04 8.94 -11.60
N ALA A 27 -1.44 7.89 -10.85
CA ALA A 27 -0.53 7.17 -10.01
C ALA A 27 0.59 6.73 -10.95
N THR A 28 1.75 7.36 -10.84
CA THR A 28 2.96 6.86 -11.47
C THR A 28 3.06 5.43 -10.98
N ALA A 29 2.91 4.47 -11.90
CA ALA A 29 2.96 3.06 -11.54
C ALA A 29 4.23 2.87 -10.71
N THR A 30 4.07 2.49 -9.44
CA THR A 30 5.20 2.29 -8.57
C THR A 30 6.06 1.24 -9.26
N PRO A 31 7.35 1.52 -9.50
CA PRO A 31 8.20 0.68 -10.35
C PRO A 31 8.63 -0.59 -9.62
N LEU A 32 7.73 -1.21 -8.85
CA LEU A 32 7.96 -2.40 -8.05
C LEU A 32 7.04 -3.50 -8.55
N ARG A 33 7.65 -4.59 -9.03
CA ARG A 33 6.95 -5.84 -9.27
C ARG A 33 7.07 -6.72 -8.03
N VAL A 34 5.95 -7.18 -7.52
CA VAL A 34 5.88 -8.16 -6.43
C VAL A 34 5.52 -9.52 -7.01
N GLN A 35 6.31 -10.53 -6.68
CA GLN A 35 6.01 -11.94 -6.91
C GLN A 35 5.90 -12.61 -5.55
N MET A 36 4.95 -13.55 -5.41
CA MET A 36 4.64 -14.16 -4.12
C MET A 36 4.35 -15.66 -4.28
N TYR A 37 4.73 -16.43 -3.25
CA TYR A 37 4.39 -17.84 -3.12
C TYR A 37 4.19 -18.21 -1.65
N ASN A 38 3.22 -19.07 -1.34
CA ASN A 38 3.10 -19.67 0.00
C ASN A 38 4.01 -20.89 0.10
N GLY A 39 5.05 -20.82 0.95
CA GLY A 39 6.00 -21.93 1.17
C GLY A 39 5.34 -23.26 1.55
N ASN A 40 4.22 -23.19 2.29
CA ASN A 40 3.30 -24.30 2.52
C ASN A 40 1.88 -23.88 2.11
N ARG A 41 1.16 -24.78 1.41
CA ARG A 41 -0.17 -24.53 0.82
C ARG A 41 -1.26 -25.46 1.36
N ALA A 42 -1.00 -26.12 2.49
CA ALA A 42 -2.04 -26.91 3.16
C ALA A 42 -3.21 -26.00 3.56
N ALA A 43 -4.44 -26.45 3.31
CA ALA A 43 -5.65 -25.70 3.65
C ALA A 43 -5.84 -25.53 5.17
N GLN A 44 -5.29 -26.46 5.96
CA GLN A 44 -5.25 -26.40 7.41
C GLN A 44 -3.79 -26.42 7.85
N ILE A 45 -3.36 -25.35 8.50
CA ILE A 45 -1.98 -25.17 8.95
C ILE A 45 -1.95 -24.21 10.14
N ASN A 46 -0.96 -24.37 11.03
CA ASN A 46 -0.77 -23.50 12.20
C ASN A 46 0.32 -22.43 11.99
N THR A 47 0.80 -22.26 10.76
CA THR A 47 1.84 -21.30 10.38
C THR A 47 1.67 -20.97 8.91
N ILE A 48 1.62 -19.69 8.57
CA ILE A 48 1.50 -19.21 7.18
C ILE A 48 2.89 -18.80 6.71
N PHE A 49 3.24 -19.13 5.46
CA PHE A 49 4.58 -18.94 4.89
C PHE A 49 4.58 -17.98 3.68
N PRO A 50 4.33 -16.67 3.85
CA PRO A 50 4.23 -15.76 2.72
C PRO A 50 5.63 -15.33 2.24
N TRP A 51 6.09 -15.91 1.12
CA TRP A 51 7.39 -15.58 0.55
C TRP A 51 7.25 -14.54 -0.56
N PHE A 52 8.04 -13.48 -0.47
CA PHE A 52 7.99 -12.37 -1.42
C PHE A 52 9.29 -12.21 -2.18
N LYS A 53 9.16 -11.82 -3.45
CA LYS A 53 10.23 -11.24 -4.25
C LYS A 53 9.78 -9.90 -4.81
N ILE A 54 10.46 -8.84 -4.39
CA ILE A 54 10.20 -7.46 -4.79
C ILE A 54 11.30 -7.07 -5.78
N THR A 55 10.93 -6.67 -6.99
CA THR A 55 11.88 -6.25 -8.02
C THR A 55 11.63 -4.81 -8.41
N ASN A 56 12.66 -3.97 -8.39
CA ASN A 56 12.58 -2.63 -8.97
C ASN A 56 12.69 -2.73 -10.49
N THR A 57 11.59 -2.47 -11.19
CA THR A 57 11.47 -2.49 -12.65
C THR A 57 11.62 -1.11 -13.28
N GLY A 58 11.87 -0.07 -12.48
CA GLY A 58 12.09 1.30 -12.94
C GLY A 58 13.55 1.62 -13.18
N SER A 59 13.83 2.91 -13.36
CA SER A 59 15.17 3.45 -13.66
C SER A 59 15.82 4.18 -12.47
N THR A 60 15.09 4.41 -11.38
CA THR A 60 15.60 5.09 -10.16
C THR A 60 15.65 4.11 -8.98
N PRO A 61 16.63 4.25 -8.06
CA PRO A 61 16.64 3.47 -6.82
C PRO A 61 15.40 3.76 -5.95
N VAL A 62 14.86 2.72 -5.31
CA VAL A 62 13.74 2.83 -4.36
C VAL A 62 14.24 2.65 -2.94
N ASN A 63 13.91 3.57 -2.03
CA ASN A 63 14.24 3.44 -0.62
C ASN A 63 13.42 2.31 0.01
N LEU A 64 14.06 1.26 0.54
CA LEU A 64 13.34 0.11 1.08
C LEU A 64 12.54 0.46 2.32
N ALA A 65 12.96 1.44 3.11
CA ALA A 65 12.23 1.87 4.31
C ALA A 65 10.82 2.39 4.02
N GLU A 66 10.56 2.81 2.78
CA GLU A 66 9.25 3.30 2.32
C GLU A 66 8.37 2.19 1.70
N VAL A 67 8.93 1.00 1.48
CA VAL A 67 8.22 -0.12 0.86
C VAL A 67 7.46 -0.92 1.90
N LYS A 68 6.17 -1.11 1.66
CA LYS A 68 5.27 -1.98 2.44
C LYS A 68 4.57 -2.97 1.52
N ILE A 69 4.40 -4.21 1.98
CA ILE A 69 3.66 -5.26 1.28
C ILE A 69 2.63 -5.82 2.24
N ARG A 70 1.37 -5.95 1.80
CA ARG A 70 0.27 -6.46 2.62
C ARG A 70 -0.20 -7.81 2.10
N TYR A 71 -0.18 -8.80 2.98
CA TYR A 71 -0.78 -10.13 2.77
C TYR A 71 -2.09 -10.19 3.55
N TYR A 72 -3.20 -10.24 2.85
CA TYR A 72 -4.55 -10.26 3.44
C TYR A 72 -4.99 -11.70 3.71
N TYR A 73 -5.59 -11.94 4.87
CA TYR A 73 -6.06 -13.26 5.31
C TYR A 73 -7.18 -13.13 6.35
N THR A 74 -7.87 -14.23 6.64
CA THR A 74 -8.76 -14.36 7.79
C THR A 74 -7.99 -14.97 8.96
N ILE A 75 -8.09 -14.39 10.15
CA ILE A 75 -7.32 -14.82 11.32
C ILE A 75 -7.80 -16.17 11.90
N ASP A 76 -9.02 -16.58 11.58
CA ASP A 76 -9.62 -17.87 11.95
C ASP A 76 -9.56 -18.17 13.47
N GLY A 77 -9.60 -17.11 14.29
CA GLY A 77 -9.52 -17.17 15.75
C GLY A 77 -8.52 -16.18 16.32
N GLU A 78 -9.02 -15.09 16.92
CA GLU A 78 -8.21 -13.98 17.43
C GLU A 78 -7.17 -14.44 18.47
N LYS A 79 -5.88 -14.25 18.15
CA LYS A 79 -4.73 -14.56 19.01
C LYS A 79 -3.57 -13.61 18.74
N PRO A 80 -2.66 -13.40 19.72
CA PRO A 80 -1.39 -12.74 19.44
C PRO A 80 -0.62 -13.52 18.37
N GLN A 81 -0.15 -12.81 17.35
CA GLN A 81 0.60 -13.38 16.23
C GLN A 81 2.06 -12.96 16.30
N ASN A 82 2.94 -13.85 15.86
CA ASN A 82 4.38 -13.62 15.79
C ASN A 82 4.88 -13.76 14.36
N PHE A 83 5.86 -12.94 14.01
CA PHE A 83 6.49 -12.94 12.70
C PHE A 83 7.96 -13.34 12.80
N TRP A 84 8.41 -14.10 11.81
CA TRP A 84 9.83 -14.40 11.60
C TRP A 84 10.18 -14.25 10.13
N CYS A 85 11.31 -13.58 9.87
CA CYS A 85 12.01 -13.67 8.59
C CYS A 85 13.07 -14.76 8.70
N ASP A 86 12.84 -15.91 8.09
CA ASP A 86 13.80 -17.02 8.13
C ASP A 86 15.01 -16.71 7.24
N TRP A 87 14.78 -16.10 6.07
CA TRP A 87 15.86 -15.70 5.16
C TRP A 87 15.50 -14.49 4.31
N SER A 88 16.50 -13.63 4.07
CA SER A 88 16.45 -12.56 3.07
C SER A 88 17.83 -12.26 2.52
N ASN A 89 17.92 -11.92 1.23
CA ASN A 89 19.18 -11.52 0.58
C ASN A 89 19.72 -10.17 1.06
N ILE A 90 18.94 -9.40 1.83
CA ILE A 90 19.39 -8.18 2.52
C ILE A 90 19.61 -8.40 4.03
N GLY A 91 19.59 -9.64 4.48
CA GLY A 91 19.68 -10.02 5.89
C GLY A 91 18.32 -9.96 6.59
N SER A 92 17.96 -11.05 7.28
CA SER A 92 16.64 -11.18 7.93
C SER A 92 16.34 -10.11 8.97
N GLY A 93 17.37 -9.59 9.67
CA GLY A 93 17.21 -8.51 10.64
C GLY A 93 16.75 -7.18 10.05
N ASN A 94 16.83 -7.02 8.73
CA ASN A 94 16.35 -5.82 8.03
C ASN A 94 14.88 -5.93 7.58
N VAL A 95 14.24 -7.09 7.71
CA VAL A 95 12.84 -7.31 7.35
C VAL A 95 11.98 -7.16 8.61
N THR A 96 10.90 -6.38 8.50
CA THR A 96 9.95 -6.15 9.59
C THR A 96 8.57 -6.69 9.23
N GLY A 97 7.77 -6.97 10.25
CA GLY A 97 6.44 -7.54 10.09
C GLY A 97 5.51 -7.02 11.17
N THR A 98 4.31 -6.59 10.79
CA THR A 98 3.23 -6.21 11.71
C THR A 98 1.91 -6.83 11.28
N PHE A 99 1.00 -7.00 12.24
CA PHE A 99 -0.34 -7.52 12.00
C PHE A 99 -1.36 -6.42 12.26
N VAL A 100 -2.27 -6.20 11.32
CA VAL A 100 -3.27 -5.14 11.44
C VAL A 100 -4.64 -5.73 11.16
N LYS A 101 -5.54 -5.53 12.12
CA LYS A 101 -6.95 -5.85 11.98
C LYS A 101 -7.62 -4.84 11.07
N LEU A 102 -8.45 -5.30 10.14
CA LEU A 102 -9.25 -4.43 9.30
C LEU A 102 -10.40 -3.82 10.10
N GLU A 103 -10.55 -2.50 10.03
CA GLU A 103 -11.70 -1.80 10.63
C GLU A 103 -13.02 -2.25 9.99
N THR A 104 -12.99 -2.51 8.68
CA THR A 104 -14.10 -3.08 7.92
C THR A 104 -13.60 -4.33 7.18
N PRO A 105 -13.91 -5.55 7.69
CA PRO A 105 -13.56 -6.78 7.02
C PRO A 105 -14.18 -6.90 5.62
N SER A 106 -13.50 -7.63 4.73
CA SER A 106 -13.99 -7.94 3.38
C SER A 106 -14.11 -9.46 3.20
N ASN A 107 -14.72 -9.89 2.09
CA ASN A 107 -14.81 -11.32 1.79
C ASN A 107 -13.40 -11.88 1.55
N GLY A 108 -12.90 -12.69 2.50
CA GLY A 108 -11.57 -13.31 2.45
C GLY A 108 -10.48 -12.57 3.24
N ALA A 109 -10.80 -11.50 3.98
CA ALA A 109 -9.84 -10.86 4.87
C ALA A 109 -10.48 -10.12 6.06
N ASP A 110 -9.96 -10.38 7.25
CA ASP A 110 -10.19 -9.57 8.47
C ASP A 110 -8.88 -9.01 9.06
N TYR A 111 -7.74 -9.46 8.53
CA TYR A 111 -6.40 -9.02 8.89
C TYR A 111 -5.51 -8.85 7.66
N TYR A 112 -4.44 -8.08 7.83
CA TYR A 112 -3.27 -8.19 6.98
C TYR A 112 -1.97 -8.29 7.77
N PHE A 113 -1.03 -9.05 7.21
CA PHE A 113 0.37 -9.03 7.58
C PHE A 113 1.06 -7.99 6.69
N GLU A 114 1.67 -6.97 7.30
CA GLU A 114 2.44 -5.95 6.60
C GLU A 114 3.93 -6.22 6.74
N LEU A 115 4.56 -6.64 5.65
CA LEU A 115 6.00 -6.70 5.54
C LEU A 115 6.55 -5.31 5.22
N GLY A 116 7.62 -4.93 5.92
CA GLY A 116 8.40 -3.73 5.64
C GLY A 116 9.89 -3.97 5.83
N PHE A 117 10.64 -2.87 5.83
CA PHE A 117 12.10 -2.89 5.97
C PHE A 117 12.57 -1.86 7.00
N GLN A 118 13.68 -2.14 7.66
CA GLN A 118 14.31 -1.22 8.61
C GLN A 118 14.82 0.05 7.89
N PRO A 119 14.92 1.20 8.59
CA PRO A 119 15.47 2.44 8.01
C PRO A 119 16.87 2.28 7.39
N GLY A 120 17.68 1.33 7.90
CA GLY A 120 19.02 1.01 7.40
C GLY A 120 19.09 -0.07 6.31
N ALA A 121 17.95 -0.55 5.79
CA ALA A 121 17.93 -1.62 4.78
C ALA A 121 18.49 -1.19 3.41
N GLY A 122 18.69 0.12 3.21
CA GLY A 122 19.25 0.69 1.99
C GLY A 122 18.22 0.87 0.88
N SER A 123 18.70 0.85 -0.36
CA SER A 123 17.87 1.07 -1.54
C SER A 123 17.89 -0.11 -2.51
N LEU A 124 16.73 -0.38 -3.10
CA LEU A 124 16.57 -1.36 -4.17
C LEU A 124 16.91 -0.69 -5.51
N LYS A 125 18.10 -0.98 -6.03
CA LYS A 125 18.58 -0.44 -7.31
C LYS A 125 17.73 -0.95 -8.49
N PRO A 126 17.69 -0.21 -9.61
CA PRO A 126 17.06 -0.66 -10.86
C PRO A 126 17.46 -2.08 -11.26
N GLY A 127 16.48 -2.91 -11.61
CA GLY A 127 16.67 -4.31 -12.02
C GLY A 127 17.09 -5.26 -10.91
N LYS A 128 17.22 -4.81 -9.65
CA LYS A 128 17.54 -5.67 -8.51
C LYS A 128 16.29 -6.12 -7.78
N SER A 129 16.43 -7.22 -7.05
CA SER A 129 15.37 -7.82 -6.26
C SER A 129 15.76 -7.98 -4.79
N VAL A 130 14.77 -7.86 -3.93
CA VAL A 130 14.79 -8.33 -2.54
C VAL A 130 13.88 -9.53 -2.43
N GLU A 131 14.34 -10.56 -1.75
CA GLU A 131 13.56 -11.75 -1.42
C GLU A 131 13.42 -11.84 0.10
N ALA A 132 12.24 -12.22 0.57
CA ALA A 132 11.96 -12.43 1.98
C ALA A 132 11.15 -13.72 2.13
N GLN A 133 11.78 -14.72 2.74
CA GLN A 133 11.13 -15.97 3.14
C GLN A 133 10.67 -15.81 4.59
N ASN A 134 9.36 -15.66 4.74
CA ASN A 134 8.73 -15.33 6.01
C ASN A 134 7.85 -16.47 6.47
N ARG A 135 7.59 -16.47 7.78
CA ARG A 135 6.50 -17.20 8.39
C ARG A 135 5.86 -16.40 9.51
N PHE A 136 4.58 -16.65 9.74
CA PHE A 136 3.87 -16.14 10.92
C PHE A 136 2.88 -17.16 11.46
N ALA A 137 2.60 -17.07 12.75
CA ALA A 137 1.71 -17.96 13.49
C ALA A 137 1.04 -17.21 14.65
#